data_AF-A0A2N0Z499-F1
#
_entry.id   AF-A0A2N0Z499-F1
#
_cell.length_a   1.000
_cell.length_b   1.000
_cell.length_c   1.000
_cell.angle_alpha   90.00
_cell.angle_beta   90.00
_cell.angle_gamma   90.00
#
_symmetry.space_group_name_H-M   'P 1'
#
loop_
_entity.id
_entity.type
_entity.pdbx_description
1 polymer ?
#
loop_
_entity_poly.entity_id
_entity_poly.type
_entity_poly.pdbx_seq_one_letter_code
_entity_poly.pdbx_strand_id
1 'polypeptide(L)'
;MKLEREILDSLIKDIHVQNIDNEDVQVENNTTLQMMGKGRQGAVFQLSEEECVKVFGNEEDCEREYFALSLGQHTELFPKVYEKGPNFISMEIIKGVDMREYLQSQPLTPELSNKLIDMLIIFKEIGFERIDHHKRQIFIQPDGSLKVIDVARTVWRDRVYPYPRKLLTSLGTKNKEVFLAHVQVEAPALYEEWKYFIDMEQQSRGILQELMQSPTTKVNENGKTQILLKTSQDYALELENIVHKVFKEEWVKAMLVLGYNPDEVMELMDNYWENKERSFQGNAEKLIEKLLSTPKKVKQHIDNTYQKNMTSILKELQKISQFKINKD
;
A
#
# COMPACT_ATOMS: atom_id res chain seq x y z
N MET A 1 4.51 -34.12 15.94
CA MET A 1 3.22 -34.83 16.00
C MET A 1 2.18 -33.81 15.57
N LYS A 2 1.56 -33.95 14.39
CA LYS A 2 0.51 -33.01 13.97
C LYS A 2 -0.66 -33.17 14.94
N LEU A 3 -1.16 -32.07 15.49
CA LEU A 3 -2.37 -32.10 16.30
C LEU A 3 -3.53 -32.55 15.39
N GLU A 4 -4.33 -33.52 15.83
CA GLU A 4 -5.50 -33.91 15.04
C GLU A 4 -6.49 -32.74 14.98
N ARG A 5 -7.06 -32.51 13.80
CA ARG A 5 -8.00 -31.42 13.52
C ARG A 5 -9.10 -31.27 14.56
N GLU A 6 -9.65 -32.40 15.03
CA GLU A 6 -10.71 -32.42 16.04
C GLU A 6 -10.26 -31.82 17.38
N ILE A 7 -9.01 -32.07 17.76
CA ILE A 7 -8.40 -31.51 18.99
C ILE A 7 -8.17 -30.01 18.80
N LEU A 8 -7.67 -29.60 17.64
CA LEU A 8 -7.47 -28.19 17.33
C LEU A 8 -8.79 -27.41 17.39
N ASP A 9 -9.82 -27.90 16.69
CA ASP A 9 -11.16 -27.29 16.69
C ASP A 9 -11.75 -27.21 18.11
N SER A 10 -11.51 -28.21 18.95
CA SER A 10 -11.94 -28.18 20.36
C SER A 10 -11.22 -27.09 21.15
N LEU A 11 -9.91 -26.93 20.97
CA LEU A 11 -9.15 -25.89 21.66
C LEU A 11 -9.55 -24.48 21.21
N ILE A 12 -9.74 -24.27 19.91
CA ILE A 12 -10.09 -22.94 19.38
C ILE A 12 -11.46 -22.48 19.85
N LYS A 13 -12.42 -23.38 20.10
CA LYS A 13 -13.74 -23.03 20.65
C LYS A 13 -13.67 -22.36 22.02
N ASP A 14 -12.64 -22.65 22.79
CA ASP A 14 -12.42 -22.07 24.12
C ASP A 14 -11.57 -20.79 24.09
N ILE A 15 -11.24 -20.29 22.88
CA ILE A 15 -10.54 -19.03 22.66
C ILE A 15 -11.50 -18.04 21.97
N HIS A 16 -11.80 -16.95 22.66
CA HIS A 16 -12.65 -15.89 22.13
C HIS A 16 -11.78 -14.66 21.80
N VAL A 17 -11.83 -14.25 20.53
CA VAL A 17 -11.14 -13.07 20.03
C VAL A 17 -12.18 -12.10 19.51
N GLN A 18 -12.11 -10.84 19.94
CA GLN A 18 -13.06 -9.80 19.55
C GLN A 18 -12.30 -8.59 18.98
N ASN A 19 -12.70 -8.14 17.79
CA ASN A 19 -12.21 -6.89 17.22
C ASN A 19 -12.71 -5.69 18.04
N ILE A 20 -11.80 -4.75 18.31
CA ILE A 20 -12.10 -3.46 18.93
C ILE A 20 -11.66 -2.37 17.95
N ASP A 21 -12.50 -1.36 17.74
CA ASP A 21 -12.20 -0.30 16.79
C ASP A 21 -10.93 0.46 17.19
N ASN A 22 -10.00 0.59 16.24
CA ASN A 22 -8.71 1.26 16.39
C ASN A 22 -7.76 0.69 17.46
N GLU A 23 -8.08 -0.46 18.05
CA GLU A 23 -7.27 -1.12 19.07
C GLU A 23 -6.86 -2.54 18.66
N ASP A 24 -5.99 -3.16 19.47
CA ASP A 24 -5.72 -4.59 19.34
C ASP A 24 -6.90 -5.39 19.88
N VAL A 25 -7.09 -6.61 19.37
CA VAL A 25 -8.21 -7.47 19.77
C VAL A 25 -8.27 -7.69 21.29
N GLN A 26 -9.49 -7.80 21.80
CA GLN A 26 -9.73 -8.37 23.13
C GLN A 26 -9.68 -9.89 23.03
N VAL A 27 -9.04 -10.54 24.01
CA VAL A 27 -8.81 -11.98 24.01
C VAL A 27 -9.24 -12.56 25.35
N GLU A 28 -10.12 -13.55 25.31
CA GLU A 28 -10.41 -14.44 26.43
C GLU A 28 -9.93 -15.84 26.05
N ASN A 29 -8.94 -16.34 26.78
CA ASN A 29 -8.31 -17.64 26.51
C ASN A 29 -8.59 -18.58 27.68
N ASN A 30 -9.55 -19.49 27.50
CA ASN A 30 -9.91 -20.51 28.48
C ASN A 30 -9.15 -21.83 28.29
N THR A 31 -8.06 -21.82 27.51
CA THR A 31 -7.19 -22.97 27.25
C THR A 31 -5.85 -22.87 28.00
N THR A 32 -5.03 -23.91 27.87
CA THR A 32 -3.63 -23.90 28.35
C THR A 32 -2.64 -23.33 27.33
N LEU A 33 -3.09 -22.90 26.14
CA LEU A 33 -2.20 -22.43 25.08
C LEU A 33 -1.61 -21.07 25.45
N GLN A 34 -0.30 -20.92 25.28
CA GLN A 34 0.39 -19.67 25.52
C GLN A 34 0.11 -18.68 24.39
N MET A 35 -0.41 -17.50 24.72
CA MET A 35 -0.52 -16.40 23.76
C MET A 35 0.87 -15.82 23.48
N MET A 36 1.30 -15.88 22.22
CA MET A 36 2.59 -15.33 21.77
C MET A 36 2.48 -13.83 21.46
N GLY A 37 1.29 -13.37 21.07
CA GLY A 37 1.03 -11.97 20.79
C GLY A 37 -0.38 -11.73 20.25
N LYS A 38 -0.75 -10.46 20.11
CA LYS A 38 -2.01 -10.05 19.51
C LYS A 38 -1.84 -8.78 18.69
N GLY A 39 -2.76 -8.54 17.78
CA GLY A 39 -2.82 -7.34 16.96
C GLY A 39 -4.27 -6.95 16.67
N ARG A 40 -4.47 -6.09 15.67
CA ARG A 40 -5.80 -5.54 15.32
C ARG A 40 -6.84 -6.55 14.82
N GLN A 41 -6.38 -7.66 14.22
CA GLN A 41 -7.27 -8.63 13.55
C GLN A 41 -7.38 -9.96 14.30
N GLY A 42 -6.40 -10.28 15.15
CA GLY A 42 -6.33 -11.57 15.79
C GLY A 42 -5.21 -11.70 16.81
N ALA A 43 -5.19 -12.85 17.49
CA ALA A 43 -4.19 -13.24 18.46
C ALA A 43 -3.54 -14.56 18.06
N VAL A 44 -2.25 -14.72 18.40
CA VAL A 44 -1.44 -15.87 18.04
C VAL A 44 -1.14 -16.67 19.29
N PHE A 45 -1.39 -17.98 19.23
CA PHE A 45 -1.18 -18.93 20.33
C PHE A 45 -0.23 -20.03 19.88
N GLN A 46 0.63 -20.48 20.79
CA GLN A 46 1.57 -21.57 20.53
C GLN A 46 0.87 -22.91 20.66
N LEU A 47 0.92 -23.74 19.60
CA LEU A 47 0.43 -25.13 19.62
C LEU A 47 1.55 -26.13 19.95
N SER A 48 2.76 -25.88 19.43
CA SER A 48 3.97 -26.66 19.71
C SER A 48 5.23 -25.81 19.54
N GLU A 49 6.42 -26.41 19.55
CA GLU A 49 7.68 -25.70 19.31
C GLU A 49 7.82 -25.14 17.88
N GLU A 50 7.10 -25.72 16.90
CA GLU A 50 7.21 -25.37 15.48
C GLU A 50 5.90 -24.80 14.89
N GLU A 51 4.81 -24.84 15.65
CA GLU A 51 3.46 -24.57 15.15
C GLU A 51 2.71 -23.62 16.07
N CYS A 52 2.09 -22.60 15.48
CA CYS A 52 1.20 -21.67 16.14
C CYS A 52 -0.13 -21.57 15.40
N VAL A 53 -1.13 -21.06 16.09
CA VAL A 53 -2.44 -20.76 15.53
C VAL A 53 -2.76 -19.28 15.72
N LYS A 54 -3.12 -18.61 14.64
CA LYS A 54 -3.68 -17.26 14.69
C LYS A 54 -5.20 -17.39 14.69
N VAL A 55 -5.84 -16.92 15.76
CA VAL A 55 -7.30 -16.84 15.91
C VAL A 55 -7.73 -15.42 15.64
N PHE A 56 -8.68 -15.25 14.72
CA PHE A 56 -9.16 -13.96 14.23
C PHE A 56 -10.47 -13.58 14.91
N GLY A 57 -10.71 -12.28 15.05
CA GLY A 57 -11.97 -11.80 15.60
C GLY A 57 -13.15 -11.87 14.62
N ASN A 58 -12.87 -12.05 13.33
CA ASN A 58 -13.88 -12.26 12.28
C ASN A 58 -13.33 -13.15 11.14
N GLU A 59 -14.24 -13.77 10.39
CA GLU A 59 -13.89 -14.68 9.29
C GLU A 59 -13.30 -13.95 8.07
N GLU A 60 -13.72 -12.71 7.79
CA GLU A 60 -13.24 -11.96 6.62
C GLU A 60 -11.74 -11.68 6.69
N ASP A 61 -11.25 -11.26 7.86
CA ASP A 61 -9.82 -11.06 8.10
C ASP A 61 -9.03 -12.37 8.02
N CYS A 62 -9.63 -13.49 8.47
CA CYS A 62 -9.04 -14.83 8.35
C CYS A 62 -8.91 -15.25 6.89
N GLU A 63 -9.97 -15.14 6.11
CA GLU A 63 -9.97 -15.45 4.67
C GLU A 63 -8.98 -14.60 3.90
N ARG A 64 -8.92 -13.30 4.20
CA ARG A 64 -7.98 -12.37 3.56
C ARG A 64 -6.52 -12.72 3.86
N GLU A 65 -6.19 -13.05 5.11
CA GLU A 65 -4.84 -13.52 5.47
C GLU A 65 -4.51 -14.85 4.79
N TYR A 66 -5.43 -15.82 4.85
CA TYR A 66 -5.22 -17.14 4.26
C TYR A 66 -5.01 -17.04 2.74
N PHE A 67 -5.83 -16.25 2.05
CA PHE A 67 -5.68 -16.00 0.62
C PHE A 67 -4.29 -15.42 0.30
N ALA A 68 -3.87 -14.37 1.00
CA ALA A 68 -2.55 -13.77 0.79
C ALA A 68 -1.40 -14.76 1.07
N LEU A 69 -1.48 -15.54 2.16
CA LEU A 69 -0.49 -16.58 2.45
C LEU A 69 -0.47 -17.67 1.39
N SER A 70 -1.63 -18.07 0.87
CA SER A 70 -1.79 -19.15 -0.12
C SER A 70 -1.06 -18.86 -1.43
N LEU A 71 -1.05 -17.59 -1.87
CA LEU A 71 -0.34 -17.14 -3.08
C LEU A 71 1.16 -17.42 -2.99
N GLY A 72 1.73 -17.33 -1.79
CA GLY A 72 3.17 -17.45 -1.55
C GLY A 72 3.66 -18.82 -1.08
N GLN A 73 2.79 -19.82 -0.87
CA GLN A 73 3.17 -21.11 -0.26
C GLN A 73 4.17 -21.94 -1.07
N HIS A 74 4.34 -21.64 -2.37
CA HIS A 74 5.36 -22.26 -3.21
C HIS A 74 6.77 -21.67 -3.00
N THR A 75 6.88 -20.62 -2.16
CA THR A 75 8.13 -19.97 -1.77
C THR A 75 8.39 -20.20 -0.28
N GLU A 76 9.65 -20.10 0.15
CA GLU A 76 10.00 -20.21 1.58
C GLU A 76 9.84 -18.87 2.34
N LEU A 77 9.41 -17.80 1.64
CA LEU A 77 9.31 -16.44 2.18
C LEU A 77 8.17 -16.26 3.20
N PHE A 78 7.18 -17.15 3.19
CA PHE A 78 6.03 -17.07 4.09
C PHE A 78 6.03 -18.25 5.08
N PRO A 79 5.34 -18.12 6.22
CA PRO A 79 5.07 -19.26 7.09
C PRO A 79 4.36 -20.37 6.31
N LYS A 80 4.78 -21.62 6.53
CA LYS A 80 4.05 -22.79 6.01
C LYS A 80 2.70 -22.87 6.69
N VAL A 81 1.62 -22.87 5.91
CA VAL A 81 0.26 -23.03 6.41
C VAL A 81 -0.05 -24.52 6.52
N TYR A 82 -0.49 -24.95 7.70
CA TYR A 82 -0.83 -26.33 7.97
C TYR A 82 -2.33 -26.58 7.87
N GLU A 83 -3.13 -25.67 8.43
CA GLU A 83 -4.58 -25.81 8.47
C GLU A 83 -5.29 -24.45 8.51
N LYS A 84 -6.50 -24.40 7.96
CA LYS A 84 -7.38 -23.23 8.01
C LYS A 84 -8.78 -23.66 8.48
N GLY A 85 -9.26 -23.00 9.52
CA GLY A 85 -10.65 -23.07 10.00
C GLY A 85 -11.47 -21.84 9.60
N PRO A 86 -12.69 -21.66 10.13
CA PRO A 86 -13.51 -20.49 9.86
C PRO A 86 -12.84 -19.18 10.29
N ASN A 87 -12.30 -19.15 11.51
CA ASN A 87 -11.70 -17.98 12.14
C ASN A 87 -10.28 -18.24 12.65
N PHE A 88 -9.57 -19.25 12.14
CA PHE A 88 -8.19 -19.51 12.52
C PHE A 88 -7.34 -20.05 11.38
N ILE A 89 -6.03 -19.84 11.49
CA ILE A 89 -5.00 -20.42 10.63
C ILE A 89 -3.91 -21.01 11.51
N SER A 90 -3.63 -22.31 11.36
CA SER A 90 -2.45 -22.96 11.93
C SER A 90 -1.29 -22.90 10.95
N MET A 91 -0.11 -22.48 11.42
CA MET A 91 1.06 -22.24 10.59
C MET A 91 2.38 -22.36 11.36
N GLU A 92 3.48 -22.35 10.61
CA GLU A 92 4.85 -22.34 11.10
C GLU A 92 5.12 -21.18 12.09
N ILE A 93 5.79 -21.50 13.21
CA ILE A 93 6.37 -20.48 14.10
C ILE A 93 7.62 -19.90 13.48
N ILE A 94 7.67 -18.57 13.39
CA ILE A 94 8.83 -17.83 12.92
C ILE A 94 9.83 -17.63 14.07
N LYS A 95 11.02 -18.21 13.93
CA LYS A 95 12.08 -18.20 14.98
C LYS A 95 13.14 -17.10 14.81
N GLY A 96 13.03 -16.30 13.75
CA GLY A 96 13.96 -15.22 13.43
C GLY A 96 13.79 -13.96 14.29
N VAL A 97 14.68 -13.00 14.10
CA VAL A 97 14.60 -11.66 14.71
C VAL A 97 13.90 -10.71 13.76
N ASP A 98 13.01 -9.85 14.27
CA ASP A 98 12.34 -8.85 13.44
C ASP A 98 13.35 -7.79 12.95
N MET A 99 13.20 -7.31 11.71
CA MET A 99 14.17 -6.41 11.10
C MET A 99 14.28 -5.06 11.83
N ARG A 100 13.24 -4.62 12.54
CA ARG A 100 13.36 -3.42 13.38
C ARG A 100 14.34 -3.66 14.51
N GLU A 101 14.25 -4.79 15.20
CA GLU A 101 15.17 -5.17 16.28
C GLU A 101 16.60 -5.36 15.74
N TYR A 102 16.75 -6.09 14.63
CA TYR A 102 18.06 -6.30 14.00
C TYR A 102 18.78 -4.97 13.71
N LEU A 103 18.08 -4.02 13.07
CA LEU A 103 18.65 -2.73 12.67
C LEU A 103 18.91 -1.76 13.84
N GLN A 104 18.59 -2.12 15.09
CA GLN A 104 19.00 -1.34 16.27
C GLN A 104 20.48 -1.50 16.57
N SER A 105 21.06 -2.66 16.28
CA SER A 105 22.45 -3.00 16.63
C SER A 105 23.30 -3.42 15.44
N GLN A 106 22.68 -3.82 14.32
CA GLN A 106 23.36 -4.29 13.13
C GLN A 106 23.11 -3.35 11.94
N PRO A 107 24.11 -3.16 11.05
CA PRO A 107 23.93 -2.34 9.87
C PRO A 107 23.06 -3.04 8.82
N LEU A 108 22.41 -2.25 7.95
CA LEU A 108 21.83 -2.78 6.72
C LEU A 108 22.95 -3.06 5.72
N THR A 109 23.28 -4.34 5.50
CA THR A 109 24.35 -4.76 4.57
C THR A 109 23.84 -4.87 3.13
N PRO A 110 24.74 -4.90 2.12
CA PRO A 110 24.36 -5.20 0.74
C PRO A 110 23.63 -6.54 0.61
N GLU A 111 24.08 -7.59 1.31
CA GLU A 111 23.47 -8.92 1.25
C GLU A 111 22.04 -8.92 1.81
N LEU A 112 21.81 -8.23 2.93
CA LEU A 112 20.46 -8.08 3.47
C LEU A 112 19.58 -7.22 2.56
N SER A 113 20.16 -6.23 1.89
CA SER A 113 19.45 -5.40 0.91
C SER A 113 19.04 -6.21 -0.33
N ASN A 114 19.90 -7.10 -0.83
CA ASN A 114 19.54 -8.01 -1.91
C ASN A 114 18.39 -8.93 -1.53
N LYS A 115 18.40 -9.51 -0.32
CA LYS A 115 17.27 -10.31 0.17
C LYS A 115 15.96 -9.51 0.26
N LEU A 116 16.03 -8.23 0.62
CA LEU A 116 14.88 -7.33 0.61
C LEU A 116 14.39 -7.03 -0.81
N ILE A 117 15.29 -6.85 -1.77
CA ILE A 117 14.94 -6.68 -3.19
C ILE A 117 14.24 -7.95 -3.70
N ASP A 118 14.82 -9.14 -3.46
CA ASP A 118 14.26 -10.43 -3.83
C ASP A 118 12.87 -10.63 -3.23
N MET A 119 12.67 -10.29 -1.95
CA MET A 119 11.37 -10.32 -1.29
C MET A 119 10.32 -9.47 -2.05
N LEU A 120 10.68 -8.26 -2.48
CA LEU A 120 9.77 -7.36 -3.20
C LEU A 120 9.47 -7.85 -4.62
N ILE A 121 10.44 -8.50 -5.27
CA ILE A 121 10.26 -9.16 -6.57
C ILE A 121 9.27 -10.33 -6.40
N ILE A 122 9.48 -11.19 -5.40
CA ILE A 122 8.59 -12.32 -5.09
C ILE A 122 7.16 -11.82 -4.88
N PHE A 123 6.95 -10.72 -4.14
CA PHE A 123 5.59 -10.16 -3.98
C PHE A 123 4.92 -9.84 -5.32
N LYS A 124 5.66 -9.27 -6.26
CA LYS A 124 5.18 -8.95 -7.60
C LYS A 124 4.85 -10.24 -8.38
N GLU A 125 5.71 -11.25 -8.28
CA GLU A 125 5.56 -12.54 -8.97
C GLU A 125 4.38 -13.39 -8.48
N ILE A 126 4.14 -13.42 -7.17
CA ILE A 126 3.02 -14.16 -6.58
C ILE A 126 1.67 -13.42 -6.72
N GLY A 127 1.66 -12.24 -7.34
CA GLY A 127 0.45 -11.49 -7.63
C GLY A 127 -0.06 -10.64 -6.47
N PHE A 128 0.80 -10.23 -5.52
CA PHE A 128 0.38 -9.22 -4.56
C PHE A 128 0.15 -7.89 -5.26
N GLU A 129 -1.01 -7.30 -5.01
CA GLU A 129 -1.35 -5.98 -5.52
C GLU A 129 -0.43 -4.91 -4.94
N ARG A 130 0.03 -5.10 -3.69
CA ARG A 130 0.96 -4.19 -3.01
C ARG A 130 2.34 -4.83 -2.82
N ILE A 131 3.34 -4.31 -3.53
CA ILE A 131 4.77 -4.65 -3.35
C ILE A 131 5.44 -3.85 -2.23
N ASP A 132 4.94 -3.94 -1.01
CA ASP A 132 5.41 -3.10 0.08
C ASP A 132 5.07 -3.70 1.45
N HIS A 133 5.99 -3.59 2.40
CA HIS A 133 5.80 -4.10 3.75
C HIS A 133 6.53 -3.29 4.81
N HIS A 134 6.11 -3.41 6.07
CA HIS A 134 6.80 -2.72 7.17
C HIS A 134 7.92 -3.58 7.74
N LYS A 135 9.08 -3.00 8.06
CA LYS A 135 10.25 -3.75 8.59
C LYS A 135 9.93 -4.67 9.78
N ARG A 136 9.02 -4.27 10.67
CA ARG A 136 8.58 -5.08 11.85
C ARG A 136 7.92 -6.42 11.48
N GLN A 137 7.47 -6.57 10.23
CA GLN A 137 6.81 -7.77 9.74
C GLN A 137 7.73 -8.63 8.87
N ILE A 138 9.02 -8.27 8.79
CA ILE A 138 10.05 -8.98 8.07
C ILE A 138 11.00 -9.55 9.12
N PHE A 139 11.19 -10.87 9.09
CA PHE A 139 11.98 -11.61 10.05
C PHE A 139 13.21 -12.20 9.38
N ILE A 140 14.36 -12.01 10.01
CA ILE A 140 15.63 -12.58 9.57
C ILE A 140 15.81 -13.90 10.33
N GLN A 141 15.76 -15.01 9.61
CA GLN A 141 15.95 -16.35 10.16
C GLN A 141 17.41 -16.58 10.60
N PRO A 142 17.69 -17.59 11.43
CA PRO A 142 19.06 -17.92 11.86
C PRO A 142 20.03 -18.24 10.71
N ASP A 143 19.54 -18.79 9.59
CA ASP A 143 20.31 -19.03 8.37
C ASP A 143 20.45 -17.78 7.47
N GLY A 144 19.90 -16.66 7.93
CA GLY A 144 19.87 -15.37 7.24
C GLY A 144 18.78 -15.25 6.18
N SER A 145 17.96 -16.26 5.92
CA SER A 145 16.80 -16.13 5.02
C SER A 145 15.75 -15.18 5.60
N LEU A 146 14.83 -14.68 4.76
CA LEU A 146 13.74 -13.82 5.21
C LEU A 146 12.43 -14.61 5.29
N LYS A 147 11.65 -14.33 6.33
CA LYS A 147 10.22 -14.68 6.39
C LYS A 147 9.36 -13.45 6.64
N VAL A 148 8.15 -13.46 6.10
CA VAL A 148 7.20 -12.34 6.18
C VAL A 148 5.88 -12.78 6.80
N ILE A 149 5.36 -11.97 7.72
CA ILE A 149 4.05 -12.17 8.36
C ILE A 149 3.10 -10.98 8.09
N ASP A 150 1.82 -11.09 8.50
CA ASP A 150 0.81 -10.01 8.43
C ASP A 150 0.58 -9.50 6.99
N VAL A 151 0.25 -10.43 6.10
CA VAL A 151 0.18 -10.20 4.65
C VAL A 151 -1.24 -9.93 4.15
N ALA A 152 -2.28 -10.03 4.97
CA ALA A 152 -3.66 -9.76 4.59
C ALA A 152 -3.85 -8.41 3.88
N ARG A 153 -3.00 -7.42 4.18
CA ARG A 153 -3.09 -6.06 3.61
C ARG A 153 -2.33 -5.89 2.29
N THR A 154 -1.73 -6.94 1.72
CA THR A 154 -1.05 -6.93 0.42
C THR A 154 -1.97 -7.25 -0.76
N VAL A 155 -3.17 -7.77 -0.48
CA VAL A 155 -4.23 -8.14 -1.44
C VAL A 155 -5.48 -7.29 -1.21
N TRP A 156 -6.33 -7.18 -2.24
CA TRP A 156 -7.61 -6.46 -2.21
C TRP A 156 -7.47 -5.01 -1.73
N ARG A 157 -6.57 -4.26 -2.39
CA ARG A 157 -6.21 -2.87 -2.11
C ARG A 157 -6.33 -1.99 -3.35
N ASP A 158 -7.16 -0.98 -3.24
CA ASP A 158 -7.29 0.05 -4.30
C ASP A 158 -6.10 1.03 -4.34
N ARG A 159 -5.36 1.13 -3.23
CA ARG A 159 -4.27 2.10 -3.06
C ARG A 159 -2.91 1.41 -3.06
N VAL A 160 -2.38 1.23 -4.27
CA VAL A 160 -1.04 0.68 -4.53
C VAL A 160 -0.08 1.78 -4.99
N TYR A 161 1.14 1.75 -4.47
CA TYR A 161 2.25 2.55 -4.97
C TYR A 161 3.18 1.65 -5.80
N PRO A 162 3.77 2.16 -6.89
CA PRO A 162 4.69 1.39 -7.74
C PRO A 162 6.08 1.18 -7.12
N TYR A 163 6.29 1.63 -5.88
CA TYR A 163 7.54 1.48 -5.13
C TYR A 163 7.23 1.23 -3.63
N PRO A 164 8.15 0.60 -2.86
CA PRO A 164 7.88 0.10 -1.50
C PRO A 164 7.91 1.21 -0.44
N ARG A 165 6.97 2.15 -0.50
CA ARG A 165 6.95 3.36 0.32
C ARG A 165 6.94 3.09 1.83
N LYS A 166 6.18 2.11 2.32
CA LYS A 166 6.12 1.74 3.76
C LYS A 166 7.43 1.11 4.22
N LEU A 167 8.06 0.27 3.41
CA LEU A 167 9.37 -0.29 3.72
C LEU A 167 10.38 0.84 3.87
N LEU A 168 10.53 1.68 2.84
CA LEU A 168 11.46 2.80 2.81
C LEU A 168 11.24 3.77 3.99
N THR A 169 10.00 4.11 4.28
CA THR A 169 9.67 4.98 5.42
C THR A 169 10.00 4.30 6.74
N SER A 170 9.70 3.00 6.86
CA SER A 170 9.96 2.25 8.08
C SER A 170 11.46 2.05 8.34
N LEU A 171 12.31 1.94 7.33
CA LEU A 171 13.76 1.83 7.51
C LEU A 171 14.37 3.06 8.22
N GLY A 172 13.70 4.22 8.13
CA GLY A 172 14.23 5.49 8.62
C GLY A 172 15.22 6.11 7.63
N THR A 173 15.46 7.42 7.75
CA THR A 173 16.20 8.21 6.74
C THR A 173 17.55 7.60 6.37
N LYS A 174 18.38 7.27 7.37
CA LYS A 174 19.72 6.71 7.15
C LYS A 174 19.68 5.38 6.39
N ASN A 175 18.90 4.40 6.87
CA ASN A 175 18.86 3.09 6.23
C ASN A 175 18.11 3.11 4.90
N LYS A 176 17.16 4.04 4.71
CA LYS A 176 16.53 4.29 3.42
C LYS A 176 17.56 4.71 2.36
N GLU A 177 18.44 5.65 2.69
CA GLU A 177 19.52 6.09 1.79
C GLU A 177 20.48 4.95 1.45
N VAL A 178 20.91 4.20 2.48
CA VAL A 178 21.77 3.01 2.30
C VAL A 178 21.10 1.96 1.41
N PHE A 179 19.83 1.64 1.69
CA PHE A 179 19.08 0.68 0.91
C PHE A 179 18.97 1.09 -0.56
N LEU A 180 18.59 2.34 -0.83
CA LEU A 180 18.48 2.86 -2.19
C LEU A 180 19.82 2.87 -2.93
N ALA A 181 20.93 3.15 -2.25
CA ALA A 181 22.27 3.02 -2.83
C ALA A 181 22.60 1.57 -3.22
N HIS A 182 22.24 0.60 -2.38
CA HIS A 182 22.38 -0.81 -2.74
C HIS A 182 21.48 -1.20 -3.92
N VAL A 183 20.20 -0.76 -3.95
CA VAL A 183 19.30 -1.03 -5.10
C VAL A 183 19.87 -0.46 -6.40
N GLN A 184 20.48 0.72 -6.36
CA GLN A 184 21.10 1.34 -7.53
C GLN A 184 22.22 0.47 -8.14
N VAL A 185 23.00 -0.20 -7.29
CA VAL A 185 24.10 -1.08 -7.72
C VAL A 185 23.57 -2.43 -8.18
N GLU A 186 22.69 -3.04 -7.41
CA GLU A 186 22.29 -4.44 -7.54
C GLU A 186 21.11 -4.63 -8.52
N ALA A 187 20.21 -3.65 -8.58
CA ALA A 187 19.02 -3.65 -9.44
C ALA A 187 18.78 -2.26 -10.07
N PRO A 188 19.68 -1.77 -10.93
CA PRO A 188 19.65 -0.40 -11.46
C PRO A 188 18.34 -0.05 -12.18
N ALA A 189 17.75 -1.00 -12.92
CA ALA A 189 16.46 -0.76 -13.58
C ALA A 189 15.32 -0.50 -12.58
N LEU A 190 15.29 -1.26 -11.49
CA LEU A 190 14.31 -1.11 -10.41
C LEU A 190 14.54 0.21 -9.64
N TYR A 191 15.80 0.58 -9.44
CA TYR A 191 16.16 1.86 -8.85
C TYR A 191 15.64 3.04 -9.68
N GLU A 192 15.85 3.03 -11.00
CA GLU A 192 15.36 4.10 -11.88
C GLU A 192 13.84 4.19 -11.88
N GLU A 193 13.13 3.06 -11.91
CA GLU A 193 11.66 3.00 -11.78
C GLU A 193 11.21 3.65 -10.46
N TRP A 194 11.79 3.24 -9.33
CA TRP A 194 11.41 3.77 -8.02
C TRP A 194 11.77 5.24 -7.87
N LYS A 195 12.97 5.65 -8.31
CA LYS A 195 13.43 7.03 -8.26
C LYS A 195 12.48 7.93 -9.03
N TYR A 196 12.04 7.51 -10.21
CA TYR A 196 11.07 8.23 -11.01
C TYR A 196 9.78 8.50 -10.22
N PHE A 197 9.18 7.48 -9.61
CA PHE A 197 7.94 7.65 -8.84
C PHE A 197 8.11 8.43 -7.53
N ILE A 198 9.27 8.32 -6.87
CA ILE A 198 9.62 9.11 -5.68
C ILE A 198 9.70 10.59 -6.04
N ASP A 199 10.41 10.94 -7.13
CA ASP A 199 10.57 12.31 -7.59
C ASP A 199 9.20 12.91 -7.96
N MET A 200 8.34 12.14 -8.63
CA MET A 200 6.97 12.55 -8.95
C MET A 200 6.12 12.84 -7.72
N GLU A 201 6.17 11.97 -6.70
CA GLU A 201 5.46 12.19 -5.45
C GLU A 201 5.94 13.48 -4.78
N GLN A 202 7.25 13.73 -4.77
CA GLN A 202 7.82 14.95 -4.19
C GLN A 202 7.35 16.21 -4.94
N GLN A 203 7.35 16.19 -6.28
CA GLN A 203 6.84 17.31 -7.09
C GLN A 203 5.35 17.55 -6.81
N SER A 204 4.55 16.49 -6.74
CA SER A 204 3.12 16.56 -6.43
C SER A 204 2.86 17.23 -5.08
N ARG A 205 3.67 16.91 -4.06
CA ARG A 205 3.61 17.55 -2.74
C ARG A 205 3.97 19.04 -2.80
N GLY A 206 5.00 19.40 -3.56
CA GLY A 206 5.40 20.80 -3.75
C GLY A 206 4.28 21.66 -4.37
N ILE A 207 3.64 21.14 -5.43
CA ILE A 207 2.51 21.81 -6.08
C ILE A 207 1.35 22.03 -5.08
N LEU A 208 1.02 21.00 -4.29
CA LEU A 208 -0.05 21.11 -3.30
C LEU A 208 0.26 22.16 -2.23
N GLN A 209 1.49 22.19 -1.73
CA GLN A 209 1.91 23.17 -0.72
C GLN A 209 1.78 24.61 -1.23
N GLU A 210 2.18 24.87 -2.47
CA GLU A 210 2.05 26.19 -3.11
C GLU A 210 0.58 26.60 -3.29
N LEU A 211 -0.27 25.67 -3.75
CA LEU A 211 -1.72 25.89 -3.88
C LEU A 211 -2.40 26.19 -2.53
N MET A 212 -1.91 25.59 -1.44
CA MET A 212 -2.44 25.82 -0.09
C MET A 212 -1.99 27.16 0.51
N GLN A 213 -0.79 27.65 0.16
CA GLN A 213 -0.23 28.91 0.67
C GLN A 213 -0.73 30.14 -0.09
N SER A 214 -1.22 29.98 -1.31
CA SER A 214 -1.79 31.07 -2.10
C SER A 214 -3.01 30.58 -2.90
N PRO A 215 -4.22 30.61 -2.30
CA PRO A 215 -5.46 30.17 -2.94
C PRO A 215 -5.80 30.93 -4.22
N THR A 216 -5.18 32.10 -4.42
CA THR A 216 -5.42 33.04 -5.52
C THR A 216 -4.34 32.99 -6.61
N THR A 217 -3.30 32.14 -6.50
CA THR A 217 -2.29 32.05 -7.57
C THR A 217 -2.96 31.49 -8.81
N LYS A 218 -3.22 32.34 -9.79
CA LYS A 218 -3.46 31.89 -11.16
C LYS A 218 -2.25 31.05 -11.54
N VAL A 219 -2.44 29.75 -11.73
CA VAL A 219 -1.42 28.89 -12.33
C VAL A 219 -1.18 29.46 -13.72
N ASN A 220 -0.12 30.28 -13.83
CA ASN A 220 0.22 30.91 -15.09
C ASN A 220 0.53 29.80 -16.08
N GLU A 221 -0.05 29.89 -17.27
CA GLU A 221 0.06 28.89 -18.33
C GLU A 221 1.53 28.64 -18.75
N ASN A 222 2.47 29.48 -18.31
CA ASN A 222 3.91 29.36 -18.55
C ASN A 222 4.67 28.53 -17.50
N GLY A 223 4.07 28.19 -16.35
CA GLY A 223 4.62 27.22 -15.38
C GLY A 223 4.57 25.77 -15.89
N LYS A 224 3.92 25.54 -17.03
CA LYS A 224 3.73 24.24 -17.68
C LYS A 224 5.01 23.64 -18.30
N THR A 225 6.15 24.33 -18.31
CA THR A 225 7.06 24.19 -19.47
C THR A 225 8.47 23.65 -19.22
N GLN A 226 8.88 23.22 -18.02
CA GLN A 226 10.24 22.64 -17.87
C GLN A 226 10.33 21.22 -17.33
N ILE A 227 9.31 20.71 -16.62
CA ILE A 227 9.39 19.35 -16.05
C ILE A 227 8.69 18.31 -16.95
N LEU A 228 7.70 18.71 -17.77
CA LEU A 228 6.82 17.80 -18.51
C LEU A 228 7.27 17.37 -19.92
N LEU A 229 8.41 17.84 -20.44
CA LEU A 229 8.74 17.70 -21.86
C LEU A 229 9.43 16.39 -22.28
N LYS A 230 9.43 15.35 -21.45
CA LYS A 230 9.87 14.01 -21.86
C LYS A 230 9.04 12.96 -21.15
N THR A 231 8.07 12.34 -21.87
CA THR A 231 7.82 10.88 -22.06
C THR A 231 6.34 10.56 -22.40
N SER A 232 6.09 9.32 -22.86
CA SER A 232 4.94 8.77 -23.62
C SER A 232 3.56 8.83 -22.93
N GLN A 233 2.47 8.48 -23.65
CA GLN A 233 1.08 8.53 -23.13
C GLN A 233 0.81 7.70 -21.86
N ASP A 234 1.52 6.60 -21.64
CA ASP A 234 1.35 5.76 -20.44
C ASP A 234 1.85 6.49 -19.17
N TYR A 235 2.91 7.29 -19.30
CA TYR A 235 3.50 8.16 -18.26
C TYR A 235 2.49 9.17 -17.68
N ALA A 236 1.61 9.69 -18.53
CA ALA A 236 0.64 10.71 -18.17
C ALA A 236 -0.49 10.18 -17.27
N LEU A 237 -0.93 8.94 -17.51
CA LEU A 237 -1.97 8.28 -16.73
C LEU A 237 -1.44 7.85 -15.35
N GLU A 238 -0.20 7.38 -15.30
CA GLU A 238 0.49 7.03 -14.05
C GLU A 238 0.75 8.27 -13.17
N LEU A 239 1.15 9.39 -13.79
CA LEU A 239 1.24 10.70 -13.13
C LEU A 239 -0.09 11.16 -12.57
N GLU A 240 -1.17 11.10 -13.35
CA GLU A 240 -2.50 11.47 -12.91
C GLU A 240 -2.94 10.62 -11.71
N ASN A 241 -2.71 9.30 -11.76
CA ASN A 241 -3.05 8.39 -10.67
C ASN A 241 -2.23 8.63 -9.39
N ILE A 242 -0.93 8.94 -9.50
CA ILE A 242 -0.09 9.23 -8.34
C ILE A 242 -0.42 10.60 -7.76
N VAL A 243 -0.64 11.61 -8.59
CA VAL A 243 -1.09 12.93 -8.15
C VAL A 243 -2.44 12.82 -7.45
N HIS A 244 -3.39 12.04 -7.99
CA HIS A 244 -4.69 11.79 -7.34
C HIS A 244 -4.54 11.09 -5.99
N LYS A 245 -3.69 10.05 -5.90
CA LYS A 245 -3.44 9.32 -4.65
C LYS A 245 -2.79 10.22 -3.59
N VAL A 246 -1.75 10.97 -3.97
CA VAL A 246 -1.06 11.91 -3.07
C VAL A 246 -2.02 13.02 -2.63
N PHE A 247 -2.82 13.55 -3.55
CA PHE A 247 -3.83 14.56 -3.21
C PHE A 247 -4.86 14.02 -2.23
N LYS A 248 -5.44 12.84 -2.47
CA LYS A 248 -6.38 12.19 -1.53
C LYS A 248 -5.77 11.99 -0.15
N GLU A 249 -4.53 11.53 -0.08
CA GLU A 249 -3.84 11.36 1.21
C GLU A 249 -3.62 12.68 1.96
N GLU A 250 -3.12 13.71 1.28
CA GLU A 250 -2.81 14.98 1.93
C GLU A 250 -4.07 15.75 2.31
N TRP A 251 -5.15 15.62 1.51
CA TRP A 251 -6.43 16.24 1.83
C TRP A 251 -7.09 15.56 3.03
N VAL A 252 -7.07 14.22 3.11
CA VAL A 252 -7.53 13.48 4.31
C VAL A 252 -6.73 13.90 5.54
N LYS A 253 -5.41 14.04 5.45
CA LYS A 253 -4.57 14.54 6.56
C LYS A 253 -4.93 15.97 6.95
N ALA A 254 -5.14 16.86 5.98
CA ALA A 254 -5.54 18.23 6.25
C ALA A 254 -6.92 18.31 6.92
N MET A 255 -7.88 17.49 6.49
CA MET A 255 -9.23 17.43 7.06
C MET A 255 -9.26 16.79 8.45
N LEU A 256 -8.40 15.80 8.70
CA LEU A 256 -8.14 15.23 10.02
C LEU A 256 -7.66 16.28 11.02
N VAL A 257 -6.69 17.11 10.61
CA VAL A 257 -6.18 18.22 11.43
C VAL A 257 -7.27 19.25 11.74
N LEU A 258 -8.28 19.36 10.86
CA LEU A 258 -9.43 20.24 11.03
C LEU A 258 -10.61 19.59 11.78
N GLY A 259 -10.45 18.36 12.28
CA GLY A 259 -11.45 17.67 13.11
C GLY A 259 -12.55 16.92 12.35
N TYR A 260 -12.40 16.72 11.04
CA TYR A 260 -13.36 15.95 10.22
C TYR A 260 -13.10 14.45 10.28
N ASN A 261 -14.15 13.64 10.15
CA ASN A 261 -14.07 12.19 10.10
C ASN A 261 -13.38 11.71 8.79
N PRO A 262 -12.28 10.94 8.86
CA PRO A 262 -11.54 10.44 7.69
C PRO A 262 -12.38 9.62 6.72
N ASP A 263 -13.29 8.80 7.23
CA ASP A 263 -14.03 7.83 6.43
C ASP A 263 -15.08 8.55 5.57
N GLU A 264 -15.79 9.52 6.15
CA GLU A 264 -16.71 10.40 5.41
C GLU A 264 -15.98 11.24 4.36
N VAL A 265 -14.78 11.74 4.67
CA VAL A 265 -13.95 12.49 3.73
C VAL A 265 -13.46 11.59 2.59
N MET A 266 -13.06 10.35 2.89
CA MET A 266 -12.64 9.38 1.88
C MET A 266 -13.80 8.98 0.97
N GLU A 267 -14.98 8.72 1.53
CA GLU A 267 -16.19 8.35 0.79
C GLU A 267 -16.71 9.48 -0.11
N LEU A 268 -16.67 10.74 0.37
CA LEU A 268 -16.99 11.91 -0.44
C LEU A 268 -16.02 12.08 -1.61
N MET A 269 -14.73 11.81 -1.40
CA MET A 269 -13.73 11.84 -2.46
C MET A 269 -13.95 10.69 -3.46
N ASP A 270 -14.20 9.47 -3.00
CA ASP A 270 -14.46 8.32 -3.87
C ASP A 270 -15.71 8.54 -4.74
N ASN A 271 -16.81 8.99 -4.14
CA ASN A 271 -18.02 9.34 -4.89
C ASN A 271 -17.79 10.47 -5.91
N TYR A 272 -16.99 11.49 -5.56
CA TYR A 272 -16.66 12.57 -6.49
C TYR A 272 -15.83 12.07 -7.68
N TRP A 273 -14.87 11.17 -7.45
CA TRP A 273 -14.01 10.62 -8.49
C TRP A 273 -14.70 9.56 -9.34
N GLU A 274 -15.50 8.66 -8.75
CA GLU A 274 -16.32 7.69 -9.49
C GLU A 274 -17.31 8.37 -10.44
N ASN A 275 -17.97 9.44 -9.98
CA ASN A 275 -18.88 10.22 -10.83
C ASN A 275 -18.13 10.91 -11.98
N LYS A 276 -16.87 11.27 -11.77
CA LYS A 276 -16.02 11.89 -12.79
C LYS A 276 -15.48 10.85 -13.78
N GLU A 277 -15.05 9.68 -13.32
CA GLU A 277 -14.66 8.53 -14.15
C GLU A 277 -15.81 8.04 -15.04
N ARG A 278 -17.03 7.94 -14.49
CA ARG A 278 -18.24 7.64 -15.29
C ARG A 278 -18.53 8.71 -16.35
N SER A 279 -18.33 9.99 -16.01
CA SER A 279 -18.47 11.10 -16.97
C SER A 279 -17.38 11.08 -18.05
N PHE A 280 -16.20 10.55 -17.73
CA PHE A 280 -15.07 10.40 -18.63
C PHE A 280 -15.25 9.23 -19.59
N GLN A 281 -15.65 8.06 -19.09
CA GLN A 281 -15.95 6.88 -19.92
C GLN A 281 -17.09 7.16 -20.90
N GLY A 282 -18.19 7.77 -20.44
CA GLY A 282 -19.31 8.13 -21.32
C GLY A 282 -18.98 9.20 -22.37
N ASN A 283 -17.98 10.05 -22.11
CA ASN A 283 -17.47 11.01 -23.09
C ASN A 283 -16.40 10.39 -24.01
N ALA A 284 -15.59 9.47 -23.52
CA ALA A 284 -14.58 8.75 -24.28
C ALA A 284 -15.21 7.79 -25.31
N GLU A 285 -16.29 7.07 -24.96
CA GLU A 285 -17.03 6.20 -25.89
C GLU A 285 -17.65 7.00 -27.05
N LYS A 286 -18.31 8.12 -26.74
CA LYS A 286 -18.84 9.05 -27.77
C LYS A 286 -17.75 9.69 -28.62
N LEU A 287 -16.56 9.92 -28.06
CA LEU A 287 -15.42 10.48 -28.78
C LEU A 287 -14.74 9.44 -29.67
N ILE A 288 -14.65 8.18 -29.23
CA ILE A 288 -14.13 7.04 -29.98
C ILE A 288 -15.06 6.71 -31.17
N GLU A 289 -16.37 6.72 -30.95
CA GLU A 289 -17.38 6.55 -32.01
C GLU A 289 -17.29 7.66 -33.09
N LYS A 290 -16.95 8.88 -32.65
CA LYS A 290 -16.72 10.05 -33.53
C LYS A 290 -15.35 10.03 -34.22
N LEU A 291 -14.31 9.47 -33.61
CA LEU A 291 -12.96 9.33 -34.16
C LEU A 291 -12.85 8.20 -35.19
N LEU A 292 -13.63 7.13 -35.03
CA LEU A 292 -13.71 6.02 -36.01
C LEU A 292 -14.39 6.41 -37.32
N SER A 293 -15.05 7.57 -37.40
CA SER A 293 -15.79 8.05 -38.57
C SER A 293 -15.10 9.17 -39.37
N THR A 294 -13.89 9.61 -38.99
CA THR A 294 -13.17 10.67 -39.72
C THR A 294 -11.71 10.30 -40.03
N PRO A 295 -11.34 10.07 -41.31
CA PRO A 295 -9.97 9.74 -41.67
C PRO A 295 -9.10 11.01 -41.74
N LYS A 296 -8.00 10.98 -41.00
CA LYS A 296 -6.90 11.96 -40.94
C LYS A 296 -7.16 13.22 -40.10
N LYS A 297 -6.79 13.13 -38.81
CA LYS A 297 -6.00 14.14 -38.04
C LYS A 297 -5.94 13.72 -36.56
N VAL A 298 -5.35 12.56 -36.27
CA VAL A 298 -5.30 12.00 -34.89
C VAL A 298 -4.13 12.55 -34.05
N LYS A 299 -3.11 13.18 -34.66
CA LYS A 299 -1.90 13.59 -33.91
C LYS A 299 -1.97 14.97 -33.23
N GLN A 300 -2.95 15.82 -33.55
CA GLN A 300 -2.97 17.22 -33.10
C GLN A 300 -4.05 17.52 -32.03
N HIS A 301 -4.91 16.54 -31.70
CA HIS A 301 -6.03 16.72 -30.77
C HIS A 301 -5.76 16.12 -29.37
N ILE A 302 -4.69 15.35 -29.22
CA ILE A 302 -4.32 14.65 -27.98
C ILE A 302 -3.73 15.66 -26.97
N ASP A 303 -2.91 16.61 -27.41
CA ASP A 303 -2.35 17.67 -26.55
C ASP A 303 -3.43 18.62 -25.98
N ASN A 304 -4.48 18.90 -26.76
CA ASN A 304 -5.54 19.83 -26.34
C ASN A 304 -6.51 19.24 -25.32
N THR A 305 -6.71 17.92 -25.34
CA THR A 305 -7.56 17.23 -24.34
C THR A 305 -6.81 17.11 -23.02
N TYR A 306 -5.50 16.86 -23.08
CA TYR A 306 -4.59 16.78 -21.94
C TYR A 306 -4.45 18.11 -21.18
N GLN A 307 -4.29 19.22 -21.91
CA GLN A 307 -4.27 20.56 -21.31
C GLN A 307 -5.61 20.93 -20.66
N LYS A 308 -6.74 20.41 -21.14
CA LYS A 308 -8.07 20.71 -20.61
C LYS A 308 -8.32 20.01 -19.27
N ASN A 309 -7.85 18.77 -19.10
CA ASN A 309 -8.06 17.96 -17.90
C ASN A 309 -7.26 18.46 -16.70
N MET A 310 -5.96 18.76 -16.88
CA MET A 310 -5.14 19.34 -15.82
C MET A 310 -5.55 20.77 -15.45
N THR A 311 -6.00 21.57 -16.42
CA THR A 311 -6.58 22.89 -16.13
C THR A 311 -7.90 22.76 -15.35
N SER A 312 -8.65 21.67 -15.54
CA SER A 312 -9.85 21.38 -14.75
C SER A 312 -9.53 20.94 -13.32
N ILE A 313 -8.49 20.13 -13.11
CA ILE A 313 -8.02 19.70 -11.77
C ILE A 313 -7.50 20.92 -11.00
N LEU A 314 -6.66 21.74 -11.61
CA LEU A 314 -6.15 22.98 -10.99
C LEU A 314 -7.24 24.00 -10.68
N LYS A 315 -8.27 24.13 -11.53
CA LYS A 315 -9.46 24.96 -11.25
C LYS A 315 -10.30 24.43 -10.11
N GLU A 316 -10.43 23.11 -9.96
CA GLU A 316 -11.14 22.47 -8.84
C GLU A 316 -10.36 22.63 -7.53
N LEU A 317 -9.03 22.45 -7.56
CA LEU A 317 -8.15 22.71 -6.41
C LEU A 317 -8.21 24.17 -5.94
N GLN A 318 -8.32 25.12 -6.88
CA GLN A 318 -8.58 26.53 -6.57
C GLN A 318 -9.99 26.79 -6.00
N LYS A 319 -11.04 26.10 -6.49
CA LYS A 319 -12.38 26.22 -5.89
C LYS A 319 -12.42 25.69 -4.46
N ILE A 320 -11.72 24.59 -4.19
CA ILE A 320 -11.64 23.96 -2.87
C ILE A 320 -10.82 24.82 -1.90
N SER A 321 -9.72 25.42 -2.37
CA SER A 321 -8.95 26.39 -1.56
C SER A 321 -9.73 27.68 -1.27
N GLN A 322 -10.59 28.13 -2.20
CA GLN A 322 -11.52 29.24 -1.99
C GLN A 322 -12.67 28.91 -1.04
N PHE A 323 -13.07 27.64 -0.92
CA PHE A 323 -14.04 27.19 0.10
C PHE A 323 -13.54 27.46 1.53
N LYS A 324 -12.23 27.52 1.72
CA LYS A 324 -11.55 27.87 2.98
C LYS A 324 -11.67 29.35 3.36
N ILE A 325 -11.99 30.23 2.40
CA ILE A 325 -12.05 31.70 2.58
C ILE A 325 -13.47 32.18 2.94
N ASN A 326 -14.51 31.42 2.60
CA ASN A 326 -15.92 31.85 2.75
C ASN A 326 -16.61 31.34 4.03
N LYS A 327 -15.87 30.81 5.01
CA LYS A 327 -16.42 30.32 6.28
C LYS A 327 -15.77 30.92 7.54
N ASP A 328 -14.89 31.91 7.38
CA ASP A 328 -14.52 32.83 8.46
C ASP A 328 -15.50 34.00 8.55
#